data_AF-A0A2M7JNG7-F1
#
_entry.id   AF-A0A2M7JNG7-F1
#
_cell.length_a   1.000
_cell.length_b   1.000
_cell.length_c   1.000
_cell.angle_alpha   90.00
_cell.angle_beta   90.00
_cell.angle_gamma   90.00
#
_symmetry.space_group_name_H-M   'P 1'
#
loop_
_entity.id
_entity.type
_entity.pdbx_description
1 polymer ?
#
loop_
_entity_poly.entity_id
_entity_poly.type
_entity_poly.pdbx_seq_one_letter_code
_entity_poly.pdbx_strand_id
1 'polypeptide(L)'
;MKLAQEEAQGSINFKAVVKSEKVSDNIISQIRDSILSGQLKPGDRLASEKELISQFGVSKATMREALRVLEVMGLIEIRKGIRGGAFVAEVDMRTTINSIINFLHFKPVSIKEITMLRYLIEPTVARIAATKITGKDIQYLRQVMREHIGEGDSEVSKEISFHRYLARMAENTVLVLTIDFIDNLLRSIKANLKLGPDFYEQVRLAHENILESLIQRDPDAAQIAMSNDLLDVGDYLSNLTNTPAFEPPDNGPITMAHPKNLHFGSKARIVSEGSPILEIEGVIKKRVGASHLYIAEVEEDSDPQKV
;
A
#
# COMPACT_ATOMS: atom_id res chain seq x y z
N MET A 1 42.60 -35.23 12.22
CA MET A 1 42.88 -33.99 11.47
C MET A 1 41.59 -33.17 11.45
N LYS A 2 41.40 -32.28 12.43
CA LYS A 2 40.25 -31.37 12.53
C LYS A 2 40.70 -30.02 11.98
N LEU A 3 40.09 -29.56 10.89
CA LEU A 3 40.21 -28.18 10.43
C LEU A 3 38.99 -27.42 10.97
N ALA A 4 39.28 -26.45 11.84
CA ALA A 4 38.31 -25.49 12.34
C ALA A 4 38.03 -24.45 11.26
N GLN A 5 36.75 -24.20 10.98
CA GLN A 5 36.29 -23.01 10.26
C GLN A 5 36.11 -21.89 11.28
N GLU A 6 36.90 -20.84 11.17
CA GLU A 6 36.68 -19.58 11.88
C GLU A 6 35.60 -18.78 11.15
N GLU A 7 34.47 -18.57 11.82
CA GLU A 7 33.44 -17.62 11.40
C GLU A 7 33.96 -16.19 11.65
N ALA A 8 34.05 -15.38 10.58
CA ALA A 8 34.44 -13.99 10.66
C ALA A 8 33.32 -13.16 11.31
N GLN A 9 33.45 -12.88 12.61
CA GLN A 9 32.68 -11.84 13.29
C GLN A 9 33.20 -10.46 12.85
N GLY A 10 32.37 -9.71 12.12
CA GLY A 10 32.67 -8.32 11.78
C GLY A 10 32.68 -7.45 13.04
N SER A 11 33.87 -7.21 13.61
CA SER A 11 34.02 -6.32 14.76
C SER A 11 34.00 -4.86 14.31
N ILE A 12 32.87 -4.19 14.46
CA ILE A 12 32.73 -2.74 14.28
C ILE A 12 33.15 -2.03 15.59
N ASN A 13 33.85 -0.90 15.47
CA ASN A 13 34.35 -0.12 16.60
C ASN A 13 33.53 1.18 16.74
N PHE A 14 32.77 1.32 17.83
CA PHE A 14 31.91 2.49 18.10
C PHE A 14 32.68 3.63 18.80
N LYS A 15 32.25 4.88 18.59
CA LYS A 15 32.88 6.07 19.20
C LYS A 15 32.30 6.34 20.59
N ALA A 16 33.16 6.76 21.53
CA ALA A 16 32.76 7.14 22.89
C ALA A 16 31.92 8.44 22.89
N VAL A 17 30.93 8.51 23.79
CA VAL A 17 29.96 9.63 23.86
C VAL A 17 30.43 10.73 24.80
N VAL A 18 30.37 12.00 24.35
CA VAL A 18 30.66 13.19 25.17
C VAL A 18 29.37 13.73 25.79
N LYS A 19 29.37 14.02 27.10
CA LYS A 19 28.20 14.47 27.87
C LYS A 19 27.65 15.81 27.34
N SER A 20 26.54 15.77 26.60
CA SER A 20 25.43 16.74 26.62
C SER A 20 24.53 16.61 25.38
N GLU A 21 23.90 15.45 25.24
CA GLU A 21 22.56 15.13 24.71
C GLU A 21 22.47 13.61 24.87
N LYS A 22 21.34 13.09 25.36
CA LYS A 22 21.27 11.88 26.22
C LYS A 22 22.15 10.75 25.69
N VAL A 23 23.08 10.26 26.51
CA VAL A 23 24.07 9.23 26.12
C VAL A 23 23.42 8.00 25.46
N SER A 24 22.18 7.68 25.84
CA SER A 24 21.32 6.68 25.17
C SER A 24 21.10 6.97 23.69
N ASP A 25 20.79 8.22 23.34
CA ASP A 25 20.40 8.65 21.99
C ASP A 25 21.59 8.53 21.03
N ASN A 26 22.81 8.77 21.52
CA ASN A 26 24.02 8.58 20.74
C ASN A 26 24.32 7.09 20.48
N ILE A 27 24.12 6.21 21.47
CA ILE A 27 24.22 4.74 21.27
C ILE A 27 23.20 4.30 20.21
N ILE A 28 21.95 4.76 20.34
CA ILE A 28 20.86 4.45 19.40
C ILE A 28 21.24 4.91 17.99
N SER A 29 21.73 6.15 17.83
CA SER A 29 22.14 6.68 16.52
C SER A 29 23.26 5.84 15.90
N GLN A 30 24.34 5.55 16.64
CA GLN A 30 25.48 4.82 16.08
C GLN A 30 25.11 3.39 15.63
N ILE A 31 24.31 2.68 16.42
CA ILE A 31 23.85 1.33 16.05
C ILE A 31 22.91 1.42 14.84
N ARG A 32 21.97 2.38 14.84
CA ARG A 32 21.08 2.64 13.71
C ARG A 32 21.85 2.95 12.43
N ASP A 33 22.83 3.85 12.49
CA ASP A 33 23.63 4.25 11.33
C ASP A 33 24.46 3.08 10.78
N SER A 34 24.93 2.18 11.66
CA SER A 34 25.64 0.96 11.25
C SER A 34 24.71 -0.04 10.55
N ILE A 35 23.45 -0.14 10.98
CA ILE A 35 22.42 -0.96 10.31
C ILE A 35 22.04 -0.34 8.96
N LEU A 36 21.74 0.97 8.92
CA LEU A 36 21.31 1.67 7.71
C LEU A 36 22.41 1.75 6.63
N SER A 37 23.68 1.82 7.04
CA SER A 37 24.82 1.73 6.12
C SER A 37 25.14 0.32 5.65
N GLY A 38 24.47 -0.71 6.20
CA GLY A 38 24.65 -2.11 5.85
C GLY A 38 25.90 -2.77 6.45
N GLN A 39 26.59 -2.10 7.39
CA GLN A 39 27.68 -2.70 8.16
C GLN A 39 27.17 -3.80 9.09
N LEU A 40 25.94 -3.64 9.57
CA LEU A 40 25.16 -4.63 10.29
C LEU A 40 23.94 -5.01 9.44
N LYS A 41 23.75 -6.31 9.19
CA LYS A 41 22.66 -6.85 8.36
C LYS A 41 21.61 -7.58 9.19
N PRO A 42 20.36 -7.66 8.73
CA PRO A 42 19.35 -8.49 9.40
C PRO A 42 19.86 -9.91 9.68
N GLY A 43 19.68 -10.37 10.92
CA GLY A 43 20.19 -11.65 11.41
C GLY A 43 21.55 -11.58 12.10
N ASP A 44 22.34 -10.52 11.88
CA ASP A 44 23.62 -10.35 12.57
C ASP A 44 23.42 -10.21 14.08
N ARG A 45 24.30 -10.84 14.85
CA ARG A 45 24.32 -10.70 16.31
C ARG A 45 25.12 -9.46 16.68
N LEU A 46 24.54 -8.56 17.47
CA LEU A 46 25.31 -7.49 18.10
C LEU A 46 26.31 -8.08 19.10
N ALA A 47 27.38 -7.33 19.38
CA ALA A 47 28.28 -7.67 20.48
C ALA A 47 27.49 -7.85 21.78
N SER A 48 28.02 -8.65 22.71
CA SER A 48 27.33 -8.92 23.96
C SER A 48 27.10 -7.63 24.75
N GLU A 49 26.06 -7.60 25.60
CA GLU A 49 25.74 -6.44 26.44
C GLU A 49 26.98 -5.93 27.21
N LYS A 50 27.83 -6.86 27.69
CA LYS A 50 29.07 -6.55 28.40
C LYS A 50 30.12 -5.86 27.50
N GLU A 51 30.27 -6.32 26.27
CA GLU A 51 31.20 -5.73 25.29
C GLU A 51 30.72 -4.35 24.86
N LEU A 52 29.43 -4.20 24.54
CA LEU A 52 28.84 -2.91 24.19
C LEU A 52 28.98 -1.90 25.33
N ILE A 53 28.74 -2.30 26.58
CA ILE A 53 28.98 -1.47 27.77
C ILE A 53 30.44 -0.97 27.81
N SER A 54 31.40 -1.86 27.55
CA SER A 54 32.83 -1.52 27.54
C SER A 54 33.21 -0.60 26.40
N GLN A 55 32.67 -0.83 25.20
CA GLN A 55 32.97 -0.05 23.99
C GLN A 55 32.41 1.38 24.10
N PHE A 56 31.15 1.51 24.51
CA PHE A 56 30.50 2.82 24.65
C PHE A 56 30.88 3.56 25.93
N GLY A 57 31.46 2.86 26.92
CA GLY A 57 31.87 3.46 28.20
C GLY A 57 30.69 3.89 29.08
N VAL A 58 29.61 3.12 29.11
CA VAL A 58 28.33 3.51 29.74
C VAL A 58 27.90 2.57 30.86
N SER A 59 26.91 2.97 31.65
CA SER A 59 26.31 2.08 32.65
C SER A 59 25.49 0.96 32.00
N LYS A 60 25.32 -0.15 32.73
CA LYS A 60 24.42 -1.24 32.31
C LYS A 60 22.98 -0.77 32.09
N ALA A 61 22.47 0.12 32.94
CA ALA A 61 21.14 0.68 32.81
C ALA A 61 20.98 1.48 31.51
N THR A 62 21.97 2.30 31.17
CA THR A 62 22.00 3.10 29.93
C THR A 62 22.02 2.21 28.68
N MET A 63 22.82 1.15 28.68
CA MET A 63 22.88 0.21 27.56
C MET A 63 21.55 -0.53 27.37
N ARG A 64 20.92 -0.99 28.46
CA ARG A 64 19.62 -1.65 28.39
C ARG A 64 18.52 -0.75 27.87
N GLU A 65 18.53 0.52 28.25
CA GLU A 65 17.57 1.49 27.71
C GLU A 65 17.77 1.70 26.21
N ALA A 66 19.01 1.88 25.76
CA ALA A 66 19.31 2.03 24.33
C ALA A 66 18.87 0.80 23.51
N LEU A 67 19.20 -0.42 23.98
CA LEU A 67 18.76 -1.66 23.33
C LEU A 67 17.23 -1.79 23.32
N ARG A 68 16.55 -1.41 24.39
CA ARG A 68 15.09 -1.43 24.45
C ARG A 68 14.47 -0.48 23.44
N VAL A 69 15.01 0.73 23.30
CA VAL A 69 14.54 1.69 22.29
C VAL A 69 14.78 1.15 20.87
N LEU A 70 15.96 0.58 20.60
CA LEU A 70 16.27 -0.04 19.31
C LEU A 70 15.33 -1.22 18.98
N GLU A 71 14.95 -2.00 20.00
CA GLU A 71 13.97 -3.09 19.87
C GLU A 71 12.57 -2.55 19.55
N VAL A 72 12.14 -1.48 20.24
CA VAL A 72 10.86 -0.79 19.95
C VAL A 72 10.84 -0.18 18.55
N MET A 73 11.97 0.31 18.06
CA MET A 73 12.12 0.80 16.68
C MET A 73 12.11 -0.33 15.64
N GLY A 74 12.15 -1.60 16.05
CA GLY A 74 12.21 -2.77 15.17
C GLY A 74 13.57 -2.97 14.51
N LEU A 75 14.62 -2.25 14.93
CA LEU A 75 15.97 -2.35 14.37
C LEU A 75 16.73 -3.56 14.91
N ILE A 76 16.34 -4.04 16.10
CA ILE A 76 16.86 -5.26 16.71
C ILE A 76 15.73 -6.09 17.31
N GLU A 77 16.02 -7.35 17.60
CA GLU A 77 15.19 -8.21 18.45
C GLU A 77 16.04 -8.84 19.56
N ILE A 78 15.47 -8.99 20.76
CA ILE A 78 16.15 -9.65 21.88
C ILE A 78 15.67 -11.09 22.01
N ARG A 79 16.55 -12.05 21.67
CA ARG A 79 16.29 -13.48 21.83
C ARG A 79 16.75 -13.96 23.21
N LYS A 80 15.92 -14.74 23.91
CA LYS A 80 16.25 -15.32 25.25
C LYS A 80 17.06 -16.61 25.13
N GLY A 81 17.79 -16.98 26.20
CA GLY A 81 18.49 -18.27 26.33
C GLY A 81 20.02 -18.20 26.19
N ILE A 82 20.69 -19.36 26.24
CA ILE A 82 22.16 -19.48 26.27
C ILE A 82 22.83 -18.92 25.00
N ARG A 83 22.16 -19.05 23.84
CA ARG A 83 22.57 -18.44 22.56
C ARG A 83 21.80 -17.14 22.25
N GLY A 84 21.10 -16.61 23.24
CA GLY A 84 20.32 -15.37 23.13
C GLY A 84 21.19 -14.11 23.04
N GLY A 85 20.57 -12.95 22.90
CA GLY A 85 21.25 -11.67 22.71
C GLY A 85 20.44 -10.74 21.82
N ALA A 86 21.01 -9.59 21.52
CA ALA A 86 20.46 -8.66 20.55
C ALA A 86 20.90 -9.05 19.13
N PHE A 87 19.93 -9.15 18.23
CA PHE A 87 20.16 -9.44 16.82
C PHE A 87 19.55 -8.33 15.99
N VAL A 88 20.19 -7.94 14.90
CA VAL A 88 19.63 -6.99 13.94
C VAL A 88 18.38 -7.60 13.34
N ALA A 89 17.28 -6.85 13.35
CA ALA A 89 16.01 -7.28 12.81
C ALA A 89 15.73 -6.57 11.49
N GLU A 90 14.92 -7.20 10.64
CA GLU A 90 14.25 -6.50 9.55
C GLU A 90 13.03 -5.79 10.15
N VAL A 91 12.95 -4.47 9.98
CA VAL A 91 11.79 -3.70 10.48
C VAL A 91 10.56 -4.18 9.74
N ASP A 92 9.61 -4.76 10.47
CA ASP A 92 8.39 -5.25 9.84
C ASP A 92 7.50 -4.07 9.37
N MET A 93 6.82 -4.29 8.26
CA MET A 93 5.97 -3.27 7.63
C MET A 93 4.86 -2.78 8.56
N ARG A 94 4.34 -3.63 9.44
CA ARG A 94 3.28 -3.27 10.39
C ARG A 94 3.79 -2.29 11.44
N THR A 95 4.99 -2.47 11.99
CA THR A 95 5.61 -1.52 12.93
C THR A 95 5.83 -0.15 12.31
N THR A 96 6.24 -0.10 11.04
CA THR A 96 6.40 1.17 10.31
C THR A 96 5.06 1.87 10.08
N ILE A 97 4.05 1.14 9.57
CA ILE A 97 2.71 1.68 9.34
C ILE A 97 2.08 2.20 10.63
N ASN A 98 2.17 1.44 11.73
CA ASN A 98 1.64 1.86 13.03
C ASN A 98 2.26 3.17 13.51
N SER A 99 3.55 3.38 13.26
CA SER A 99 4.25 4.61 13.63
C SER A 99 3.73 5.82 12.85
N ILE A 100 3.43 5.65 11.55
CA ILE A 100 2.82 6.70 10.71
C ILE A 100 1.38 6.97 11.16
N ILE A 101 0.60 5.92 11.44
CA ILE A 101 -0.78 6.06 11.96
C ILE A 101 -0.78 6.81 13.29
N ASN A 102 0.14 6.49 14.20
CA ASN A 102 0.29 7.19 15.48
C ASN A 102 0.65 8.67 15.28
N PHE A 103 1.54 8.99 14.34
CA PHE A 103 1.86 10.37 13.98
C PHE A 103 0.65 11.14 13.44
N LEU A 104 -0.20 10.46 12.66
CA LEU A 104 -1.42 11.03 12.10
C LEU A 104 -2.59 11.03 13.09
N HIS A 105 -2.48 10.41 14.26
CA HIS A 105 -3.59 10.25 15.20
C HIS A 105 -4.26 11.59 15.58
N PHE A 106 -3.48 12.66 15.71
CA PHE A 106 -3.98 14.01 16.02
C PHE A 106 -4.16 14.90 14.79
N LYS A 107 -3.98 14.36 13.58
CA LYS A 107 -4.17 15.07 12.33
C LYS A 107 -5.40 14.49 11.63
N PRO A 108 -6.49 15.25 11.45
CA PRO A 108 -7.65 14.74 10.74
C PRO A 108 -7.25 14.46 9.29
N VAL A 109 -7.20 13.19 8.91
CA VAL A 109 -7.04 12.76 7.52
C VAL A 109 -8.43 12.63 6.92
N SER A 110 -8.74 13.45 5.93
CA SER A 110 -10.06 13.46 5.30
C SER A 110 -10.23 12.33 4.27
N ILE A 111 -11.48 11.92 4.03
CA ILE A 111 -11.83 10.99 2.95
C ILE A 111 -11.32 11.52 1.61
N LYS A 112 -11.47 12.83 1.37
CA LYS A 112 -10.95 13.52 0.18
C LYS A 112 -9.45 13.30 -0.04
N GLU A 113 -8.63 13.48 1.00
CA GLU A 113 -7.17 13.30 0.90
C GLU A 113 -6.80 11.83 0.62
N ILE A 114 -7.50 10.89 1.26
CA ILE A 114 -7.30 9.46 1.02
C ILE A 114 -7.68 9.10 -0.42
N THR A 115 -8.86 9.50 -0.87
CA THR A 115 -9.34 9.24 -2.24
C THR A 115 -8.39 9.84 -3.28
N MET A 116 -7.93 11.08 -3.08
CA MET A 116 -6.94 11.71 -3.94
C MET A 116 -5.66 10.86 -4.06
N LEU A 117 -5.10 10.42 -2.94
CA LEU A 117 -3.87 9.64 -2.94
C LEU A 117 -4.04 8.29 -3.65
N ARG A 118 -5.15 7.60 -3.39
CA ARG A 118 -5.50 6.34 -4.07
C ARG A 118 -5.63 6.57 -5.57
N TYR A 119 -6.38 7.59 -5.98
CA TYR A 119 -6.60 7.94 -7.38
C TYR A 119 -5.30 8.26 -8.14
N LEU A 120 -4.31 8.85 -7.48
CA LEU A 120 -3.02 9.14 -8.11
C LEU A 120 -2.13 7.90 -8.28
N ILE A 121 -2.33 6.84 -7.50
CA ILE A 121 -1.42 5.68 -7.42
C ILE A 121 -2.04 4.42 -8.03
N GLU A 122 -3.19 4.02 -7.53
CA GLU A 122 -3.79 2.71 -7.80
C GLU A 122 -4.21 2.49 -9.26
N PRO A 123 -4.72 3.49 -10.01
CA PRO A 123 -5.00 3.31 -11.44
C PRO A 123 -3.75 2.95 -12.24
N THR A 124 -2.60 3.57 -11.93
CA THR A 124 -1.32 3.23 -12.57
C THR A 124 -0.87 1.81 -12.19
N VAL A 125 -1.10 1.39 -10.95
CA VAL A 125 -0.82 0.02 -10.50
C VAL A 125 -1.69 -0.98 -11.26
N ALA A 126 -2.99 -0.73 -11.42
CA ALA A 126 -3.89 -1.58 -12.19
C ALA A 126 -3.46 -1.67 -13.66
N ARG A 127 -3.04 -0.54 -14.26
CA ARG A 127 -2.48 -0.50 -15.61
C ARG A 127 -1.24 -1.40 -15.75
N ILE A 128 -0.31 -1.31 -14.80
CA ILE A 128 0.90 -2.15 -14.79
C ILE A 128 0.51 -3.63 -14.62
N ALA A 129 -0.39 -3.92 -13.69
CA ALA A 129 -0.87 -5.28 -13.43
C ALA A 129 -1.47 -5.93 -14.69
N ALA A 130 -2.24 -5.17 -15.51
CA ALA A 130 -2.81 -5.67 -16.76
C ALA A 130 -1.75 -6.20 -17.75
N THR A 131 -0.56 -5.61 -17.75
CA THR A 131 0.53 -6.03 -18.64
C THR A 131 1.22 -7.31 -18.19
N LYS A 132 1.16 -7.64 -16.89
CA LYS A 132 1.93 -8.73 -16.27
C LYS A 132 1.08 -9.89 -15.77
N ILE A 133 -0.23 -9.71 -15.62
CA ILE A 133 -1.12 -10.68 -14.97
C ILE A 133 -0.97 -12.10 -15.54
N THR A 134 -0.93 -13.10 -14.66
CA THR A 134 -0.84 -14.51 -15.00
C THR A 134 -2.12 -15.26 -14.63
N GLY A 135 -2.26 -16.49 -15.12
CA GLY A 135 -3.39 -17.35 -14.75
C GLY A 135 -3.48 -17.64 -13.25
N LYS A 136 -2.34 -17.70 -12.53
CA LYS A 136 -2.31 -17.87 -11.07
C LYS A 136 -2.84 -16.64 -10.36
N ASP A 137 -2.48 -15.46 -10.85
CA ASP A 137 -2.94 -14.18 -10.29
C ASP A 137 -4.44 -14.02 -10.44
N ILE A 138 -4.99 -14.39 -11.60
CA ILE A 138 -6.43 -14.38 -11.86
C ILE A 138 -7.16 -15.31 -10.89
N GLN A 139 -6.64 -16.53 -10.67
CA GLN A 139 -7.26 -17.48 -9.73
C GLN A 139 -7.25 -16.94 -8.30
N TYR A 140 -6.14 -16.32 -7.88
CA TYR A 140 -6.03 -15.72 -6.55
C TYR A 140 -7.01 -14.54 -6.38
N LEU A 141 -7.06 -13.61 -7.33
CA LEU A 141 -7.99 -12.47 -7.27
C LEU A 141 -9.45 -12.94 -7.24
N ARG A 142 -9.81 -13.93 -8.05
CA ARG A 142 -11.15 -14.56 -7.99
C ARG A 142 -11.44 -15.17 -6.62
N GLN A 143 -10.45 -15.74 -5.95
CA GLN A 143 -10.62 -16.30 -4.61
C GLN A 143 -10.83 -15.20 -3.57
N VAL A 144 -10.04 -14.12 -3.62
CA VAL A 144 -10.16 -12.98 -2.69
C VAL A 144 -11.55 -12.34 -2.77
N MET A 145 -12.14 -12.29 -3.97
CA MET A 145 -13.47 -11.70 -4.19
C MET A 145 -14.65 -12.63 -3.85
N ARG A 146 -14.42 -13.91 -3.52
CA ARG A 146 -15.52 -14.84 -3.22
C ARG A 146 -16.19 -14.54 -1.89
N GLU A 147 -17.47 -14.89 -1.81
CA GLU A 147 -18.33 -14.63 -0.66
C GLU A 147 -18.01 -15.42 0.62
N HIS A 148 -17.12 -16.43 0.61
CA HIS A 148 -16.98 -17.34 1.76
C HIS A 148 -16.53 -16.61 3.04
N ILE A 149 -17.49 -16.38 3.94
CA ILE A 149 -17.30 -15.85 5.28
C ILE A 149 -16.77 -16.99 6.15
N GLY A 150 -15.48 -17.28 6.04
CA GLY A 150 -14.78 -18.02 7.09
C GLY A 150 -14.71 -17.20 8.38
N GLU A 151 -14.47 -17.85 9.53
CA GLU A 151 -14.21 -17.13 10.77
C GLU A 151 -13.01 -16.19 10.59
N GLY A 152 -13.25 -14.87 10.65
CA GLY A 152 -12.24 -13.83 10.48
C GLY A 152 -12.21 -13.14 9.12
N ASP A 153 -12.96 -13.63 8.12
CA ASP A 153 -13.05 -12.98 6.81
C ASP A 153 -14.16 -11.91 6.82
N SER A 154 -13.79 -10.66 6.50
CA SER A 154 -14.71 -9.52 6.41
C SER A 154 -14.57 -8.88 5.04
N GLU A 155 -15.64 -8.25 4.53
CA GLU A 155 -15.60 -7.56 3.24
C GLU A 155 -14.47 -6.53 3.16
N VAL A 156 -14.25 -5.76 4.24
CA VAL A 156 -13.11 -4.84 4.37
C VAL A 156 -11.75 -5.55 4.19
N SER A 157 -11.62 -6.80 4.65
CA SER A 157 -10.37 -7.55 4.51
C SER A 157 -10.16 -8.08 3.10
N LYS A 158 -11.23 -8.41 2.37
CA LYS A 158 -11.18 -8.83 0.97
C LYS A 158 -10.77 -7.68 0.07
N GLU A 159 -11.41 -6.53 0.21
CA GLU A 159 -11.08 -5.31 -0.54
C GLU A 159 -9.59 -4.96 -0.38
N ILE A 160 -9.11 -4.91 0.87
CA ILE A 160 -7.71 -4.62 1.16
C ILE A 160 -6.79 -5.67 0.54
N SER A 161 -7.15 -6.95 0.62
CA SER A 161 -6.35 -8.02 0.00
C SER A 161 -6.28 -7.87 -1.53
N PHE A 162 -7.35 -7.39 -2.16
CA PHE A 162 -7.41 -7.14 -3.60
C PHE A 162 -6.41 -6.04 -4.01
N HIS A 163 -6.51 -4.84 -3.41
CA HIS A 163 -5.62 -3.72 -3.76
C HIS A 163 -4.14 -4.02 -3.46
N ARG A 164 -3.85 -4.65 -2.32
CA ARG A 164 -2.47 -5.09 -1.98
C ARG A 164 -1.90 -6.10 -2.95
N TYR A 165 -2.74 -7.00 -3.47
CA TYR A 165 -2.28 -7.99 -4.43
C TYR A 165 -1.87 -7.33 -5.75
N LEU A 166 -2.69 -6.38 -6.25
CA LEU A 166 -2.33 -5.59 -7.44
C LEU A 166 -1.05 -4.78 -7.21
N ALA A 167 -0.89 -4.18 -6.02
CA ALA A 167 0.33 -3.44 -5.65
C ALA A 167 1.60 -4.29 -5.80
N ARG A 168 1.55 -5.57 -5.38
CA ARG A 168 2.69 -6.49 -5.49
C ARG A 168 3.07 -6.78 -6.94
N MET A 169 2.11 -6.77 -7.86
CA MET A 169 2.37 -6.96 -9.29
C MET A 169 3.16 -5.79 -9.91
N ALA A 170 3.17 -4.62 -9.27
CA ALA A 170 4.01 -3.51 -9.68
C ALA A 170 5.50 -3.71 -9.34
N GLU A 171 5.86 -4.75 -8.55
CA GLU A 171 7.23 -5.08 -8.15
C GLU A 171 7.98 -3.89 -7.50
N ASN A 172 7.25 -3.04 -6.78
CA ASN A 172 7.80 -1.88 -6.10
C ASN A 172 7.42 -1.91 -4.63
N THR A 173 8.39 -2.18 -3.77
CA THR A 173 8.20 -2.30 -2.31
C THR A 173 7.66 -1.02 -1.68
N VAL A 174 8.02 0.15 -2.20
CA VAL A 174 7.52 1.44 -1.70
C VAL A 174 6.03 1.58 -2.04
N LEU A 175 5.61 1.22 -3.27
CA LEU A 175 4.19 1.23 -3.65
C LEU A 175 3.36 0.27 -2.79
N VAL A 176 3.88 -0.93 -2.51
CA VAL A 176 3.21 -1.89 -1.61
C VAL A 176 3.06 -1.28 -0.22
N LEU A 177 4.11 -0.68 0.34
CA LEU A 177 4.06 -0.03 1.65
C LEU A 177 3.05 1.13 1.68
N THR A 178 3.00 1.94 0.62
CA THR A 178 2.05 3.06 0.51
C THR A 178 0.60 2.57 0.44
N ILE A 179 0.30 1.57 -0.38
CA ILE A 179 -1.06 0.99 -0.48
C ILE A 179 -1.45 0.31 0.83
N ASP A 180 -0.56 -0.48 1.43
CA ASP A 180 -0.80 -1.11 2.73
C ASP A 180 -1.13 -0.07 3.82
N PHE A 181 -0.41 1.06 3.84
CA PHE A 181 -0.68 2.16 4.75
C PHE A 181 -2.06 2.78 4.53
N ILE A 182 -2.41 3.11 3.29
CA ILE A 182 -3.71 3.71 2.94
C ILE A 182 -4.87 2.78 3.31
N ASP A 183 -4.73 1.50 3.00
CA ASP A 183 -5.73 0.48 3.33
C ASP A 183 -5.99 0.36 4.83
N ASN A 184 -4.95 0.50 5.66
CA ASN A 184 -5.11 0.48 7.12
C ASN A 184 -5.86 1.73 7.62
N LEU A 185 -5.67 2.90 7.01
CA LEU A 185 -6.47 4.09 7.32
C LEU A 185 -7.94 3.88 6.93
N LEU A 186 -8.20 3.37 5.73
CA LEU A 186 -9.55 3.08 5.27
C LEU A 186 -10.25 2.02 6.11
N ARG A 187 -9.53 0.96 6.52
CA ARG A 187 -10.07 -0.07 7.41
C ARG A 187 -10.68 0.54 8.68
N SER A 188 -9.95 1.47 9.31
CA SER A 188 -10.40 2.16 10.51
C SER A 188 -11.67 2.99 10.24
N ILE A 189 -11.68 3.74 9.13
CA ILE A 189 -12.82 4.56 8.73
C ILE A 189 -14.06 3.69 8.45
N LYS A 190 -13.93 2.65 7.61
CA LYS A 190 -15.03 1.75 7.23
C LYS A 190 -15.58 0.99 8.44
N ALA A 191 -14.73 0.56 9.36
CA ALA A 191 -15.16 -0.10 10.60
C ALA A 191 -15.99 0.84 11.49
N ASN A 192 -15.65 2.13 11.55
CA ASN A 192 -16.41 3.12 12.32
C ASN A 192 -17.75 3.47 11.67
N LEU A 193 -17.83 3.48 10.33
CA LEU A 193 -19.03 3.84 9.58
C LEU A 193 -20.05 2.69 9.45
N LYS A 194 -19.68 1.44 9.76
CA LYS A 194 -20.56 0.26 9.72
C LYS A 194 -21.31 0.12 8.39
N LEU A 195 -20.56 0.11 7.29
CA LEU A 195 -21.10 0.03 5.93
C LEU A 195 -21.96 -1.23 5.73
N GLY A 196 -23.05 -1.07 4.97
CA GLY A 196 -24.03 -2.14 4.75
C GLY A 196 -23.70 -3.06 3.56
N PRO A 197 -24.46 -4.16 3.39
CA PRO A 197 -24.24 -5.13 2.30
C PRO A 197 -24.28 -4.50 0.90
N ASP A 198 -25.21 -3.57 0.66
CA ASP A 198 -25.37 -2.92 -0.65
C ASP A 198 -24.10 -2.17 -1.08
N PHE A 199 -23.38 -1.55 -0.14
CA PHE A 199 -22.11 -0.89 -0.43
C PHE A 199 -21.07 -1.89 -0.92
N TYR A 200 -20.89 -3.00 -0.20
CA TYR A 200 -19.89 -4.02 -0.55
C TYR A 200 -20.24 -4.76 -1.84
N GLU A 201 -21.53 -4.89 -2.15
CA GLU A 201 -21.96 -5.44 -3.43
C GLU A 201 -21.54 -4.54 -4.60
N GLN A 202 -21.68 -3.21 -4.48
CA GLN A 202 -21.20 -2.28 -5.50
C GLN A 202 -19.68 -2.33 -5.66
N VAL A 203 -18.93 -2.39 -4.55
CA VAL A 203 -17.46 -2.55 -4.59
C VAL A 203 -17.06 -3.87 -5.26
N ARG A 204 -17.77 -4.95 -4.97
CA ARG A 204 -17.52 -6.26 -5.60
C ARG A 204 -17.73 -6.21 -7.11
N LEU A 205 -18.80 -5.58 -7.58
CA LEU A 205 -19.05 -5.36 -9.01
C LEU A 205 -17.95 -4.51 -9.67
N ALA A 206 -17.47 -3.47 -8.98
CA ALA A 206 -16.36 -2.67 -9.46
C ALA A 206 -15.06 -3.48 -9.55
N HIS A 207 -14.76 -4.31 -8.56
CA HIS A 207 -13.60 -5.23 -8.58
C HIS A 207 -13.71 -6.29 -9.69
N GLU A 208 -14.92 -6.74 -10.03
CA GLU A 208 -15.16 -7.62 -11.19
C GLU A 208 -14.81 -6.92 -12.52
N ASN A 209 -15.20 -5.66 -12.68
CA ASN A 209 -14.84 -4.87 -13.86
C ASN A 209 -13.33 -4.65 -13.98
N ILE A 210 -12.65 -4.40 -12.86
CA ILE A 210 -11.18 -4.30 -12.80
C ILE A 210 -10.57 -5.65 -13.21
N LEU A 211 -10.99 -6.75 -12.59
CA LEU A 211 -10.45 -8.08 -12.88
C LEU A 211 -10.67 -8.49 -14.33
N GLU A 212 -11.84 -8.23 -14.90
CA GLU A 212 -12.11 -8.52 -16.31
C GLU A 212 -11.19 -7.70 -17.23
N SER A 213 -10.98 -6.41 -16.93
CA SER A 213 -10.05 -5.56 -17.67
C SER A 213 -8.60 -6.09 -17.61
N LEU A 214 -8.18 -6.61 -16.44
CA LEU A 214 -6.89 -7.27 -16.28
C LEU A 214 -6.81 -8.57 -17.11
N ILE A 215 -7.86 -9.41 -17.08
CA ILE A 215 -7.94 -10.66 -17.86
C ILE A 215 -7.80 -10.39 -19.36
N GLN A 216 -8.46 -9.34 -19.85
CA GLN A 216 -8.37 -8.89 -21.24
C GLN A 216 -7.02 -8.24 -21.58
N ARG A 217 -6.14 -8.06 -20.58
CA ARG A 217 -4.84 -7.38 -20.69
C ARG A 217 -4.97 -6.00 -21.36
N ASP A 218 -6.03 -5.27 -21.02
CA ASP A 218 -6.28 -3.92 -21.51
C ASP A 218 -5.88 -2.91 -20.42
N PRO A 219 -4.67 -2.30 -20.51
CA PRO A 219 -4.16 -1.46 -19.44
C PRO A 219 -4.99 -0.19 -19.23
N ASP A 220 -5.56 0.37 -20.31
CA ASP A 220 -6.38 1.58 -20.23
C ASP A 220 -7.71 1.25 -19.54
N ALA A 221 -8.33 0.13 -19.90
CA ALA A 221 -9.56 -0.31 -19.25
C ALA A 221 -9.34 -0.59 -17.76
N ALA A 222 -8.22 -1.24 -17.39
CA ALA A 222 -7.89 -1.51 -15.99
C ALA A 222 -7.64 -0.23 -15.19
N GLN A 223 -6.98 0.77 -15.81
CA GLN A 223 -6.79 2.08 -15.20
C GLN A 223 -8.14 2.77 -14.95
N ILE A 224 -9.00 2.83 -15.96
CA ILE A 224 -10.30 3.50 -15.88
C ILE A 224 -11.22 2.78 -14.88
N ALA A 225 -11.26 1.45 -14.90
CA ALA A 225 -12.02 0.64 -13.95
C ALA A 225 -11.63 0.95 -12.50
N MET A 226 -10.31 1.02 -12.23
CA MET A 226 -9.79 1.36 -10.91
C MET A 226 -10.13 2.80 -10.55
N SER A 227 -9.94 3.76 -11.46
CA SER A 227 -10.36 5.15 -11.24
C SER A 227 -11.84 5.26 -10.89
N ASN A 228 -12.72 4.51 -11.57
CA ASN A 228 -14.15 4.50 -11.27
C ASN A 228 -14.44 3.98 -9.86
N ASP A 229 -13.90 2.81 -9.48
CA ASP A 229 -14.05 2.24 -8.13
C ASP A 229 -13.66 3.23 -7.03
N LEU A 230 -12.49 3.87 -7.19
CA LEU A 230 -11.95 4.79 -6.19
C LEU A 230 -12.79 6.06 -6.02
N LEU A 231 -13.28 6.61 -7.13
CA LEU A 231 -14.14 7.79 -7.11
C LEU A 231 -15.51 7.43 -6.53
N ASP A 232 -16.12 6.34 -6.97
CA ASP A 232 -17.46 5.93 -6.52
C ASP A 232 -17.46 5.60 -5.01
N VAL A 233 -16.42 4.90 -4.50
CA VAL A 233 -16.23 4.66 -3.07
C VAL A 233 -15.96 5.97 -2.32
N GLY A 234 -15.12 6.86 -2.87
CA GLY A 234 -14.82 8.16 -2.29
C GLY A 234 -16.07 9.01 -2.11
N ASP A 235 -16.87 9.12 -3.17
CA ASP A 235 -18.12 9.88 -3.20
C ASP A 235 -19.14 9.30 -2.21
N TYR A 236 -19.29 7.98 -2.17
CA TYR A 236 -20.16 7.32 -1.20
C TYR A 236 -19.79 7.68 0.24
N LEU A 237 -18.50 7.58 0.59
CA LEU A 237 -18.02 7.88 1.95
C LEU A 237 -18.14 9.37 2.28
N SER A 238 -17.83 10.24 1.32
CA SER A 238 -17.99 11.69 1.47
C SER A 238 -19.45 12.08 1.71
N ASN A 239 -20.38 11.50 0.95
CA ASN A 239 -21.82 11.70 1.14
C ASN A 239 -22.30 11.19 2.50
N LEU A 240 -21.91 9.98 2.90
CA LEU A 240 -22.29 9.39 4.19
C LEU A 240 -21.81 10.23 5.38
N THR A 241 -20.67 10.93 5.23
CA THR A 241 -20.05 11.74 6.29
C THR A 241 -20.34 13.23 6.17
N ASN A 242 -21.11 13.67 5.16
CA ASN A 242 -21.32 15.08 4.82
C ASN A 242 -20.00 15.87 4.68
N THR A 243 -19.01 15.28 4.03
CA THR A 243 -17.72 15.91 3.73
C THR A 243 -17.52 16.11 2.23
N PRO A 244 -16.71 17.09 1.79
CA PRO A 244 -16.45 17.29 0.36
C PRO A 244 -15.83 16.05 -0.29
N ALA A 245 -16.29 15.71 -1.49
CA ALA A 245 -15.70 14.69 -2.34
C ALA A 245 -14.35 15.14 -2.93
N PHE A 246 -13.57 14.18 -3.41
CA PHE A 246 -12.41 14.46 -4.24
C PHE A 246 -12.84 14.60 -5.69
N GLU A 247 -12.56 15.76 -6.29
CA GLU A 247 -12.80 16.00 -7.70
C GLU A 247 -11.47 15.83 -8.47
N PRO A 248 -11.36 14.84 -9.37
CA PRO A 248 -10.16 14.66 -10.18
C PRO A 248 -10.03 15.81 -11.18
N PRO A 249 -8.79 16.23 -11.53
CA PRO A 249 -8.58 17.22 -12.58
C PRO A 249 -9.09 16.69 -13.95
N ASP A 250 -9.57 17.60 -14.80
CA ASP A 250 -10.19 17.28 -16.10
C ASP A 250 -9.32 16.41 -17.03
N ASN A 251 -7.99 16.51 -16.90
CA ASN A 251 -7.04 15.80 -17.75
C ASN A 251 -6.80 14.32 -17.36
N GLY A 252 -7.67 13.73 -16.54
CA GLY A 252 -7.59 12.31 -16.15
C GLY A 252 -6.34 11.97 -15.32
N PRO A 253 -6.22 10.71 -14.85
CA PRO A 253 -4.96 10.23 -14.31
C PRO A 253 -3.99 10.07 -15.48
N ILE A 254 -3.10 11.04 -15.67
CA ILE A 254 -1.91 11.02 -16.53
C ILE A 254 -2.13 10.22 -17.82
N THR A 255 -2.81 10.81 -18.80
CA THR A 255 -2.88 10.29 -20.16
C THR A 255 -1.47 10.16 -20.75
N MET A 256 -0.86 8.98 -20.66
CA MET A 256 0.33 8.64 -21.44
C MET A 256 -0.13 8.12 -22.81
N ALA A 257 0.33 8.77 -23.87
CA ALA A 257 -0.14 8.59 -25.24
C ALA A 257 -0.29 7.12 -25.66
N HIS A 258 -1.50 6.73 -26.09
CA HIS A 258 -1.78 5.44 -26.69
C HIS A 258 -1.42 5.47 -28.19
N PRO A 259 -0.87 4.41 -28.80
CA PRO A 259 -0.47 4.37 -30.21
C PRO A 259 -1.63 4.43 -31.24
N LYS A 260 -2.86 4.75 -30.82
CA LYS A 260 -4.06 4.82 -31.69
C LYS A 260 -4.87 6.12 -31.58
N ASN A 261 -4.35 7.17 -30.94
CA ASN A 261 -4.98 8.50 -30.82
C ASN A 261 -6.39 8.54 -30.19
N LEU A 262 -6.85 7.48 -29.51
CA LEU A 262 -8.07 7.52 -28.69
C LEU A 262 -7.65 7.91 -27.27
N HIS A 263 -8.08 9.08 -26.81
CA HIS A 263 -7.80 9.58 -25.47
C HIS A 263 -9.09 9.58 -24.66
N PHE A 264 -9.07 8.92 -23.51
CA PHE A 264 -10.15 8.95 -22.53
C PHE A 264 -9.74 9.85 -21.37
N GLY A 265 -10.62 10.77 -20.98
CA GLY A 265 -10.45 11.73 -19.90
C GLY A 265 -10.82 11.18 -18.52
N SER A 266 -10.88 12.08 -17.53
CA SER A 266 -11.27 11.73 -16.15
C SER A 266 -12.72 11.24 -16.04
N LYS A 267 -13.56 11.51 -17.04
CA LYS A 267 -14.99 11.17 -17.05
C LYS A 267 -15.30 9.81 -17.68
N ALA A 268 -14.30 9.15 -18.26
CA ALA A 268 -14.49 7.83 -18.85
C ALA A 268 -14.93 6.80 -17.81
N ARG A 269 -15.89 5.96 -18.19
CA ARG A 269 -16.46 4.90 -17.36
C ARG A 269 -16.32 3.53 -18.01
N ILE A 270 -16.07 2.51 -17.20
CA ILE A 270 -16.29 1.11 -17.59
C ILE A 270 -17.77 0.78 -17.41
N VAL A 271 -18.39 0.32 -18.49
CA VAL A 271 -19.80 -0.03 -18.54
C VAL A 271 -20.05 -1.33 -19.28
N SER A 272 -21.12 -2.02 -18.92
CA SER A 272 -21.56 -3.24 -19.61
C SER A 272 -22.22 -2.93 -20.96
N GLU A 273 -22.24 -3.91 -21.86
CA GLU A 273 -22.79 -3.85 -23.23
C GLU A 273 -24.22 -3.31 -23.36
N GLY A 274 -25.04 -3.43 -22.31
CA GLY A 274 -26.42 -2.91 -22.27
C GLY A 274 -26.56 -1.54 -21.59
N SER A 275 -25.46 -0.84 -21.32
CA SER A 275 -25.51 0.45 -20.63
C SER A 275 -26.08 1.56 -21.53
N PRO A 276 -27.07 2.36 -21.06
CA PRO A 276 -27.65 3.45 -21.83
C PRO A 276 -26.64 4.48 -22.35
N ILE A 277 -25.50 4.64 -21.66
CA ILE A 277 -24.44 5.57 -22.11
C ILE A 277 -23.92 5.22 -23.50
N LEU A 278 -23.96 3.93 -23.89
CA LEU A 278 -23.48 3.46 -25.18
C LEU A 278 -24.43 3.83 -26.33
N GLU A 279 -25.66 4.24 -26.03
CA GLU A 279 -26.68 4.67 -26.98
C GLU A 279 -26.69 6.19 -27.20
N ILE A 280 -25.97 6.95 -26.37
CA ILE A 280 -25.87 8.42 -26.49
C ILE A 280 -25.17 8.78 -27.81
N GLU A 281 -25.79 9.68 -28.58
CA GLU A 281 -25.20 10.19 -29.82
C GLU A 281 -23.91 10.96 -29.50
N GLY A 282 -22.82 10.64 -30.22
CA GLY A 282 -21.50 11.26 -29.98
C GLY A 282 -20.67 10.63 -28.86
N VAL A 283 -21.14 9.57 -28.18
CA VAL A 283 -20.34 8.88 -27.16
C VAL A 283 -19.07 8.25 -27.77
N ILE A 284 -17.91 8.55 -27.17
CA ILE A 284 -16.66 7.85 -27.47
C ILE A 284 -16.72 6.51 -26.75
N LYS A 285 -16.64 5.41 -27.50
CA LYS A 285 -16.66 4.06 -26.91
C LYS A 285 -15.62 3.12 -27.50
N LYS A 286 -15.03 2.28 -26.65
CA LYS A 286 -14.09 1.21 -27.00
C LYS A 286 -14.45 -0.06 -26.24
N ARG A 287 -14.62 -1.18 -26.94
CA ARG A 287 -14.81 -2.49 -26.29
C ARG A 287 -13.54 -2.92 -25.57
N VAL A 288 -13.68 -3.48 -24.36
CA VAL A 288 -12.57 -4.01 -23.55
C VAL A 288 -12.27 -5.44 -23.99
N GLY A 289 -11.27 -5.61 -24.86
CA GLY A 289 -10.88 -6.92 -25.41
C GLY A 289 -12.06 -7.69 -26.00
N ALA A 290 -12.23 -8.95 -25.59
CA ALA A 290 -13.33 -9.83 -25.97
C ALA A 290 -14.49 -9.87 -24.95
N SER A 291 -14.45 -9.02 -23.91
CA SER A 291 -15.44 -9.01 -22.83
C SER A 291 -16.76 -8.33 -23.21
N HIS A 292 -17.73 -8.32 -22.29
CA HIS A 292 -18.97 -7.54 -22.40
C HIS A 292 -18.83 -6.09 -21.90
N LEU A 293 -17.61 -5.65 -21.59
CA LEU A 293 -17.33 -4.31 -21.07
C LEU A 293 -16.90 -3.36 -22.18
N TYR A 294 -17.22 -2.09 -21.99
CA TYR A 294 -16.85 -0.97 -22.84
C TYR A 294 -16.28 0.15 -21.96
N ILE A 295 -15.25 0.81 -22.46
CA ILE A 295 -14.89 2.16 -22.04
C ILE A 295 -15.84 3.11 -22.76
N ALA A 296 -16.50 4.01 -22.04
CA ALA A 296 -17.40 5.00 -22.60
C ALA A 296 -17.16 6.38 -21.99
N GLU A 297 -17.17 7.42 -22.82
CA GLU A 297 -17.06 8.81 -22.39
C GLU A 297 -17.94 9.71 -23.29
N VAL A 298 -18.69 10.61 -22.67
CA VAL A 298 -19.55 11.58 -23.37
C VAL A 298 -18.76 12.88 -23.54
N GLU A 299 -18.63 13.38 -24.77
CA GLU A 299 -17.98 14.67 -25.03
C GLU A 299 -18.83 15.83 -24.47
N GLU A 300 -18.20 16.84 -23.85
CA GLU A 300 -18.91 17.95 -23.19
C GLU A 300 -19.80 18.79 -24.11
N ASP A 301 -19.61 18.72 -25.43
CA ASP A 301 -20.46 19.42 -26.43
C ASP A 301 -21.78 18.69 -26.75
N SER A 302 -22.04 17.54 -26.12
CA SER A 302 -23.26 16.76 -26.30
C SER A 302 -24.19 16.75 -25.07
N ASP A 303 -23.94 17.61 -24.07
CA ASP A 303 -24.86 17.80 -22.94
C ASP A 303 -26.12 18.58 -23.39
N PRO A 304 -27.31 17.93 -23.46
CA PRO A 304 -28.54 18.59 -23.87
C PRO A 304 -29.04 19.61 -22.84
N GLN A 305 -28.39 19.76 -21.68
CA GLN A 305 -28.74 20.74 -20.65
C GLN A 305 -27.99 22.09 -20.78
N LYS A 306 -27.16 22.28 -21.82
CA LYS A 306 -26.43 23.54 -22.07
C LYS A 306 -27.04 24.47 -23.14
N VAL A 307 -28.33 24.31 -23.50
CA VAL A 307 -29.07 25.26 -24.37
C VAL A 307 -30.20 25.94 -23.59
#